data_AF-A0A1V0M414-F1
#
_entry.id   AF-A0A1V0M414-F1
#
_cell.length_a   1.000
_cell.length_b   1.000
_cell.length_c   1.000
_cell.angle_alpha   90.00
_cell.angle_beta   90.00
_cell.angle_gamma   90.00
#
_symmetry.space_group_name_H-M   'P 1'
#
loop_
_entity.id
_entity.type
_entity.pdbx_description
1 polymer ?
#
loop_
_entity_poly.entity_id
_entity_poly.type
_entity_poly.pdbx_seq_one_letter_code
_entity_poly.pdbx_strand_id
1 'polypeptide(L)' 'MSVTIKKWVNSQGIIIPVNILKKIGQVMDLTVDEGKIVLSPSKRKAIYSESYLLSNLNEHTAHSYEIASVSSTELYE' A
#
# COMPACT_ATOMS: atom_id res chain seq x y z
N MET A 1 9.50 -2.43 -26.60
CA MET A 1 8.68 -3.44 -25.88
C MET A 1 7.23 -3.08 -26.07
N SER A 2 6.40 -4.02 -26.53
CA SER A 2 4.95 -3.84 -26.70
C SER A 2 4.21 -4.53 -25.55
N VAL A 3 3.17 -3.88 -25.04
CA VAL A 3 2.26 -4.45 -24.04
C VAL A 3 0.86 -4.53 -24.60
N THR A 4 0.10 -5.53 -24.18
CA THR A 4 -1.28 -5.74 -24.65
C THR A 4 -2.25 -5.18 -23.62
N ILE A 5 -3.20 -4.37 -24.09
CA ILE A 5 -4.34 -3.91 -23.31
C ILE A 5 -5.50 -4.87 -23.56
N LYS A 6 -6.09 -5.42 -22.50
CA LYS A 6 -7.22 -6.36 -22.59
C LYS A 6 -8.30 -5.96 -21.59
N LYS A 7 -9.57 -6.22 -21.92
CA LYS A 7 -10.66 -6.16 -20.94
C LYS A 7 -10.49 -7.31 -19.93
N TRP A 8 -10.33 -6.96 -18.66
CA TRP A 8 -10.30 -7.86 -17.53
C TRP A 8 -11.59 -7.67 -16.72
N VAL A 9 -12.59 -8.50 -17.02
CA VAL A 9 -13.94 -8.38 -16.43
C VAL A 9 -14.55 -7.00 -16.73
N ASN A 10 -14.67 -6.12 -15.74
CA ASN A 10 -15.31 -4.81 -15.87
C ASN A 10 -14.31 -3.68 -16.14
N SER A 11 -13.01 -3.97 -16.15
CA SER A 11 -11.95 -2.96 -16.25
C SER A 11 -10.99 -3.28 -17.40
N GLN A 12 -10.22 -2.29 -17.85
CA GLN A 12 -9.07 -2.54 -18.72
C GLN A 12 -7.85 -2.95 -17.87
N GLY A 13 -7.12 -3.95 -18.35
CA GLY A 13 -5.88 -4.41 -17.76
C GLY A 13 -4.75 -4.40 -18.79
N ILE A 14 -3.52 -4.21 -18.31
CA ILE A 14 -2.30 -4.25 -19.11
C ILE A 14 -1.50 -5.47 -18.69
N ILE A 15 -1.06 -6.27 -19.66
CA ILE A 15 -0.19 -7.42 -19.38
C ILE A 15 1.26 -6.94 -19.29
N ILE A 16 1.83 -7.03 -18.09
CA ILE A 16 3.22 -6.64 -17.81
C ILE A 16 4.06 -7.91 -17.57
N PRO A 17 5.17 -8.10 -18.31
CA PRO A 17 6.13 -9.17 -18.06
C PRO A 17 6.70 -9.19 -16.64
N VAL A 18 6.87 -10.39 -16.10
CA VAL A 18 7.29 -10.65 -14.71
C VAL A 18 8.66 -10.03 -14.38
N ASN A 19 9.58 -9.95 -15.35
CA ASN A 19 10.90 -9.35 -15.16
C ASN A 19 10.85 -7.86 -14.81
N ILE A 20 9.79 -7.14 -15.21
CA ILE A 20 9.55 -5.75 -14.82
C ILE A 20 8.89 -5.70 -13.44
N LEU A 21 7.89 -6.55 -13.20
CA LEU A 21 7.15 -6.60 -11.94
C LEU A 21 8.05 -6.85 -10.73
N LYS A 22 9.11 -7.67 -10.84
CA LYS A 22 10.05 -7.91 -9.72
C LYS A 22 10.72 -6.64 -9.18
N LYS A 23 10.72 -5.54 -9.93
CA LYS A 23 11.34 -4.25 -9.55
C LYS A 23 10.32 -3.24 -9.00
N ILE A 24 9.03 -3.54 -9.05
CA ILE A 24 7.95 -2.61 -8.70
C ILE A 24 6.98 -3.25 -7.70
N GLY A 25 6.43 -2.42 -6.80
CA GLY A 25 5.48 -2.88 -5.77
C GLY A 25 4.08 -3.21 -6.34
N GLN A 26 3.17 -3.61 -5.46
CA GLN A 26 1.81 -4.02 -5.83
C GLN A 26 0.86 -2.85 -6.17
N VAL A 27 1.10 -1.66 -5.62
CA VAL A 27 0.26 -0.47 -5.82
C VAL A 27 1.02 0.55 -6.64
N MET A 28 0.40 1.04 -7.71
CA MET A 28 0.98 2.03 -8.61
C MET A 28 0.04 3.21 -8.78
N ASP A 29 0.61 4.40 -8.85
CA ASP A 29 -0.08 5.61 -9.24
C ASP A 29 0.02 5.76 -10.77
N LEU A 30 -1.10 6.13 -11.39
CA LEU A 30 -1.20 6.36 -12.83
C LEU A 30 -1.32 7.87 -13.08
N THR A 31 -0.44 8.38 -13.93
CA THR A 31 -0.47 9.79 -14.39
C THR A 31 -0.38 9.85 -15.90
N VAL A 32 -0.88 10.93 -16.49
CA VAL A 32 -0.75 11.20 -17.92
C VAL A 32 0.19 12.39 -18.07
N ASP A 33 1.34 12.15 -18.71
CA ASP A 33 2.38 13.16 -18.94
C ASP A 33 2.74 13.16 -20.42
N GLU A 34 2.59 14.31 -21.09
CA GLU A 34 2.87 14.46 -22.54
C GLU A 34 2.21 13.38 -23.44
N GLY A 35 0.99 12.97 -23.10
CA GLY A 35 0.27 11.92 -23.84
C GLY A 35 0.77 10.50 -23.59
N LYS A 36 1.68 10.31 -22.64
CA LYS A 36 2.17 9.01 -22.18
C LYS A 36 1.51 8.67 -20.84
N ILE A 37 1.14 7.40 -20.67
CA ILE A 37 0.70 6.89 -19.37
C ILE A 37 1.95 6.51 -18.58
N VAL A 38 2.17 7.18 -17.45
CA VAL A 38 3.29 6.94 -16.55
C VAL A 38 2.80 6.23 -15.30
N LEU A 39 3.31 5.02 -15.08
CA LEU A 39 3.05 4.21 -13.90
C LEU A 39 4.21 4.33 -12.91
N SER A 40 3.95 4.82 -11.71
CA SER A 40 4.96 4.97 -10.66
C SER A 40 4.56 4.17 -9.41
N PRO A 41 5.49 3.50 -8.71
CA PRO A 41 5.16 2.82 -7.45
C PRO A 41 4.62 3.82 -6.42
N SER A 42 3.49 3.50 -5.79
CA SER A 42 2.91 4.37 -4.77
C SER A 42 3.72 4.25 -3.47
N LYS A 43 4.27 5.37 -2.99
CA LYS A 43 5.09 5.42 -1.77
C LYS A 43 4.24 5.68 -0.52
N ARG A 44 3.05 5.07 -0.42
CA ARG A 44 2.23 5.20 0.79
C ARG A 44 2.84 4.34 1.91
N LYS A 45 3.77 4.91 2.66
CA LYS A 45 4.06 4.42 4.02
C LYS A 45 2.88 4.83 4.88
N ALA A 46 2.20 3.86 5.46
CA ALA A 46 1.20 4.15 6.47
C ALA A 46 1.95 4.57 7.73
N ILE A 47 2.03 5.88 7.95
CA ILE A 47 2.61 6.45 9.16
C ILE A 47 1.48 6.46 10.18
N TYR A 48 1.53 5.53 11.12
CA TYR A 48 0.61 5.49 12.25
C TYR A 48 1.40 5.85 13.51
N SER A 49 0.84 6.73 14.33
CA SER A 49 1.33 6.92 15.70
C SER A 49 0.87 5.76 16.57
N GLU A 50 1.61 5.47 17.64
CA GLU A 50 1.19 4.45 18.63
C GLU A 50 -0.17 4.81 19.24
N SER A 51 -0.41 6.09 19.51
CA SER A 51 -1.70 6.61 19.97
C SER A 51 -2.85 6.34 18.99
N TYR A 52 -2.58 6.38 17.68
CA TYR A 52 -3.57 6.06 16.66
C TYR A 52 -3.86 4.55 16.62
N LEU A 53 -2.83 3.71 16.77
CA LEU A 53 -2.99 2.25 16.78
C LEU A 53 -3.75 1.76 18.02
N LEU A 54 -3.55 2.42 19.16
CA LEU A 54 -4.17 2.05 20.44
C LEU A 54 -5.52 2.75 20.71
N SER A 55 -5.98 3.65 19.83
CA SER A 55 -7.17 4.50 20.09
C SER A 55 -8.46 3.70 20.32
N ASN A 56 -8.53 2.49 19.79
CA ASN A 56 -9.71 1.61 19.88
C ASN A 56 -9.42 0.32 20.65
N LEU A 57 -8.30 0.23 21.39
CA LEU A 57 -7.97 -0.94 22.20
C LEU A 57 -8.80 -0.94 23.48
N ASN A 58 -9.62 -1.98 23.67
CA ASN A 58 -10.44 -2.21 24.85
C ASN A 58 -10.59 -3.72 25.09
N GLU A 59 -11.26 -4.09 26.19
CA GLU A 59 -11.46 -5.49 26.61
C GLU A 59 -12.11 -6.39 25.54
N HIS A 60 -12.82 -5.81 24.57
CA HIS A 60 -13.49 -6.54 23.49
C HIS A 60 -12.70 -6.57 22.17
N THR A 61 -11.73 -5.66 21.99
CA THR A 61 -10.89 -5.55 20.79
C THR A 61 -9.45 -6.03 21.02
N ALA A 62 -9.05 -6.21 22.28
CA ALA A 62 -7.77 -6.80 22.64
C ALA A 62 -7.74 -8.29 22.23
N HIS A 63 -6.66 -8.67 21.54
CA HIS A 63 -6.31 -10.07 21.40
C HIS A 63 -5.60 -10.51 22.68
N SER A 64 -6.20 -11.43 23.45
CA SER A 64 -5.77 -11.85 24.79
C SER A 64 -6.13 -10.86 25.92
N TYR A 65 -5.88 -11.25 27.17
CA TYR A 65 -6.22 -10.50 28.39
C TYR A 65 -5.29 -9.30 28.69
N GLU A 66 -4.48 -8.86 27.72
CA GLU A 66 -3.47 -7.83 27.93
C GLU A 66 -3.83 -6.54 27.18
N ILE A 67 -4.02 -5.45 27.94
CA ILE A 67 -4.27 -4.11 27.40
C ILE A 67 -2.94 -3.38 27.32
N ALA A 68 -2.49 -3.09 26.10
CA ALA A 68 -1.32 -2.28 25.85
C ALA A 68 -1.58 -0.81 26.23
N SER A 69 -0.56 -0.15 26.77
CA SER A 69 -0.57 1.28 27.06
C SER A 69 0.51 1.98 26.23
N VAL A 70 0.27 3.25 25.89
CA VAL A 70 1.19 4.03 25.04
C VAL A 70 2.55 4.15 25.74
N SER A 71 3.60 3.64 25.11
CA SER A 71 4.98 3.83 25.54
C SER A 71 5.48 5.21 25.09
N SER A 72 6.11 5.98 25.98
CA SER A 72 6.73 7.27 25.59
C SER A 72 8.02 7.12 24.77
N THR A 73 8.47 5.89 24.56
CA THR A 73 9.66 5.56 23.79
C THR A 73 9.23 5.19 22.38
N GLU A 74 8.99 6.19 21.53
CA GLU A 74 8.78 5.94 20.11
C GLU A 74 10.08 5.36 19.52
N LEU A 75 10.08 4.06 19.18
CA LEU A 75 11.19 3.41 18.47
C LEU A 75 11.13 3.82 16.99
N TYR A 76 11.70 4.98 16.68
CA TYR A 76 12.03 5.35 15.30
C TYR A 76 13.53 5.68 15.21
N GLU A 77 14.30 4.74 14.65
CA GLU A 77 15.56 4.99 13.93
C GLU A 77 15.32 4.74 12.43
#